data_AF-A8UWK8-F1
#
_entry.id   AF-A8UWK8-F1
#
_cell.length_a   1.000
_cell.length_b   1.000
_cell.length_c   1.000
_cell.angle_alpha   90.00
_cell.angle_beta   90.00
_cell.angle_gamma   90.00
#
_symmetry.space_group_name_H-M   'P 1'
#
loop_
_entity.id
_entity.type
_entity.pdbx_description
1 polymer ?
#
loop_
_entity_poly.entity_id
_entity_poly.type
_entity_poly.pdbx_seq_one_letter_code
_entity_poly.pdbx_strand_id
1 'polypeptide(L)'
;MPKVHPATATANQSYKVKMTDEVVVNAIKSMTMLQEWKFHIHDFFADNPPQIILEFCEEYGISLEELRGFYEKYVKPYARNVYLEEVWKV
;
A
#
# COMPACT_ATOMS: atom_id res chain seq x y z
N MET A 1 -0.97 -26.54 22.80
CA MET A 1 -1.32 -25.65 21.67
C MET A 1 -0.96 -24.23 22.06
N PRO A 2 -0.12 -23.52 21.29
CA PRO A 2 0.26 -22.15 21.63
C PRO A 2 -0.98 -21.25 21.59
N LYS A 3 -1.14 -20.39 22.61
CA LYS A 3 -2.25 -19.43 22.69
C LYS A 3 -1.95 -18.27 21.74
N VAL A 4 -2.72 -18.17 20.65
CA VAL A 4 -2.67 -17.01 19.77
C VAL A 4 -3.39 -15.86 20.47
N HIS A 5 -2.67 -14.79 20.77
CA HIS A 5 -3.25 -13.59 21.38
C HIS A 5 -4.15 -12.89 20.34
N PRO A 6 -5.35 -12.39 20.69
CA PRO A 6 -6.23 -11.72 19.74
C PRO A 6 -5.55 -10.58 18.98
N ALA A 7 -4.64 -9.87 19.66
CA ALA A 7 -3.83 -8.80 19.09
C ALA A 7 -2.90 -9.25 17.95
N THR A 8 -2.35 -10.47 18.01
CA THR A 8 -1.50 -11.02 16.94
C THR A 8 -2.32 -11.68 15.83
N ALA A 9 -3.56 -12.09 16.13
CA ALA A 9 -4.49 -12.58 15.12
C ALA A 9 -5.00 -11.47 14.17
N THR A 10 -5.07 -10.23 14.65
CA THR A 10 -5.36 -9.01 13.87
C THR A 10 -4.12 -8.40 13.22
N ALA A 11 -2.94 -8.50 13.85
CA ALA A 11 -1.70 -7.97 13.27
C ALA A 11 -1.33 -8.63 11.93
N ASN A 12 -1.70 -9.90 11.74
CA ASN A 12 -1.44 -10.65 10.51
C ASN A 12 -2.66 -10.76 9.58
N GLN A 13 -3.63 -9.83 9.68
CA GLN A 13 -4.82 -9.89 8.84
C GLN A 13 -4.45 -9.82 7.34
N SER A 14 -3.38 -9.11 6.99
CA SER A 14 -2.83 -9.04 5.63
C SER A 14 -2.24 -10.36 5.11
N TYR A 15 -1.85 -11.26 6.00
CA TYR A 15 -1.31 -12.57 5.63
C TYR A 15 -2.38 -13.67 5.48
N LYS A 16 -3.62 -13.41 5.87
CA LYS A 16 -4.72 -14.40 5.80
C LYS A 16 -5.44 -14.40 4.46
N VAL A 17 -5.39 -13.28 3.74
CA VAL A 17 -6.04 -13.12 2.43
C VAL A 17 -5.03 -12.47 1.50
N LYS A 18 -4.79 -13.06 0.34
CA LYS A 18 -3.87 -12.47 -0.63
C LYS A 18 -4.58 -11.34 -1.37
N MET A 19 -4.10 -10.10 -1.20
CA MET A 19 -4.50 -8.98 -2.03
C MET A 19 -3.93 -9.19 -3.45
N THR A 20 -4.75 -8.94 -4.47
CA THR A 20 -4.28 -8.96 -5.86
C THR A 20 -3.85 -7.57 -6.30
N ASP A 21 -3.04 -7.49 -7.34
CA ASP A 21 -2.53 -6.23 -7.88
C ASP A 21 -3.67 -5.29 -8.29
N GLU A 22 -4.76 -5.84 -8.87
CA GLU A 22 -5.92 -5.06 -9.31
C GLU A 22 -6.57 -4.29 -8.15
N VAL A 23 -6.48 -4.78 -6.92
CA VAL A 23 -6.99 -4.06 -5.74
C VAL A 23 -6.22 -2.76 -5.53
N VAL A 24 -4.90 -2.81 -5.61
CA VAL A 24 -4.03 -1.63 -5.45
C VAL A 24 -4.21 -0.67 -6.61
N VAL A 25 -4.25 -1.19 -7.84
CA VAL A 25 -4.51 -0.39 -9.06
C VAL A 25 -5.84 0.33 -8.95
N ASN A 26 -6.91 -0.38 -8.59
CA ASN A 26 -8.24 0.22 -8.44
C ASN A 26 -8.25 1.27 -7.34
N ALA A 27 -7.60 1.03 -6.21
CA ALA A 27 -7.53 2.01 -5.11
C ALA A 27 -6.84 3.31 -5.56
N ILE A 28 -5.71 3.21 -6.25
CA ILE A 28 -4.93 4.35 -6.73
C ILE A 28 -5.71 5.11 -7.82
N LYS A 29 -6.13 4.43 -8.89
CA LYS A 29 -6.81 5.05 -10.04
C LYS A 29 -8.17 5.65 -9.68
N SER A 30 -8.92 5.03 -8.76
CA SER A 30 -10.19 5.58 -8.26
C SER A 30 -10.02 6.62 -7.15
N MET A 31 -8.78 6.89 -6.71
CA MET A 31 -8.45 7.77 -5.60
C MET A 31 -9.27 7.48 -4.33
N THR A 32 -9.53 6.20 -4.06
CA THR A 32 -10.43 5.73 -3.00
C THR A 32 -9.79 4.59 -2.21
N MET A 33 -9.76 4.71 -0.88
CA MET A 33 -9.26 3.66 0.00
C MET A 33 -10.32 2.57 0.22
N LEU A 34 -10.07 1.38 -0.31
CA LEU A 34 -10.89 0.19 -0.10
C LEU A 34 -10.69 -0.32 1.34
N GLN A 35 -11.65 -0.04 2.23
CA GLN A 35 -11.47 -0.22 3.69
C GLN A 35 -11.13 -1.66 4.09
N GLU A 36 -11.70 -2.65 3.40
CA GLU A 36 -11.41 -4.07 3.62
C GLU A 36 -9.95 -4.45 3.29
N TRP A 37 -9.29 -3.69 2.42
CA TRP A 37 -7.90 -3.90 1.99
C TRP A 37 -6.91 -2.90 2.58
N LYS A 38 -7.39 -1.94 3.40
CA LYS A 38 -6.59 -0.81 3.90
C LYS A 38 -5.22 -1.22 4.44
N PHE A 39 -5.17 -2.23 5.30
CA PHE A 39 -3.91 -2.69 5.88
C PHE A 39 -2.97 -3.33 4.86
N HIS A 40 -3.50 -4.13 3.91
CA HIS A 40 -2.70 -4.72 2.85
C HIS A 40 -2.13 -3.65 1.92
N ILE A 41 -2.92 -2.61 1.63
CA ILE A 41 -2.46 -1.46 0.84
C ILE A 41 -1.35 -0.73 1.60
N HIS A 42 -1.53 -0.47 2.90
CA HIS A 42 -0.48 0.15 3.72
C HIS A 42 0.80 -0.69 3.75
N ASP A 43 0.68 -2.00 3.94
CA ASP A 43 1.81 -2.94 3.93
C ASP A 43 2.50 -2.94 2.56
N PHE A 44 1.75 -2.89 1.44
CA PHE A 44 2.33 -2.77 0.09
C PHE A 44 3.25 -1.56 -0.02
N PHE A 45 2.87 -0.40 0.52
CA PHE A 45 3.72 0.80 0.48
C PHE A 45 4.85 0.79 1.51
N ALA A 46 4.69 0.10 2.64
CA ALA A 46 5.69 0.06 3.70
C ALA A 46 6.79 -0.99 3.44
N ASP A 47 6.41 -2.15 2.91
CA ASP A 47 7.28 -3.32 2.79
C ASP A 47 8.02 -3.37 1.45
N ASN A 48 7.53 -2.66 0.43
CA ASN A 48 8.18 -2.62 -0.88
C ASN A 48 9.10 -1.40 -1.00
N PRO A 49 10.32 -1.57 -1.55
CA PRO A 49 11.19 -0.46 -1.85
C PRO A 49 10.61 0.39 -2.99
N PRO A 50 10.97 1.68 -3.09
CA PRO A 50 10.40 2.59 -4.09
C PRO A 50 10.52 2.07 -5.53
N GLN A 51 11.63 1.41 -5.87
CA GLN A 51 11.84 0.87 -7.21
C GLN A 51 10.74 -0.12 -7.60
N ILE A 52 10.37 -1.04 -6.70
CA ILE A 52 9.31 -2.02 -6.95
C ILE A 52 7.94 -1.35 -7.10
N ILE A 53 7.67 -0.31 -6.29
CA ILE A 53 6.42 0.45 -6.39
C ILE A 53 6.35 1.21 -7.72
N LEU A 54 7.48 1.76 -8.19
CA LEU A 54 7.55 2.47 -9.47
C LEU A 54 7.41 1.51 -10.65
N GLU A 55 8.09 0.37 -10.63
CA GLU A 55 7.93 -0.69 -11.64
C GLU A 55 6.47 -1.17 -11.73
N PHE A 56 5.81 -1.36 -10.58
CA PHE A 56 4.38 -1.66 -10.51
C PHE A 56 3.54 -0.56 -11.17
N CYS A 57 3.86 0.71 -10.92
CA CYS A 57 3.12 1.81 -11.53
C CYS A 57 3.31 1.86 -13.05
N GLU A 58 4.52 1.60 -13.54
CA GLU A 58 4.81 1.52 -14.97
C GLU A 58 4.03 0.36 -15.63
N GLU A 59 4.02 -0.82 -15.02
CA GLU A 59 3.31 -2.01 -15.52
C GLU A 59 1.80 -1.76 -15.67
N TYR A 60 1.19 -1.10 -14.69
CA TYR A 60 -0.26 -0.86 -14.67
C TYR A 60 -0.70 0.52 -15.21
N GLY A 61 0.24 1.30 -15.74
CA GLY A 61 -0.03 2.63 -16.28
C GLY A 61 -0.62 3.58 -15.24
N ILE A 62 0.00 3.64 -14.06
CA ILE A 62 -0.29 4.58 -12.97
C ILE A 62 0.74 5.70 -13.08
N SER A 63 0.28 6.94 -13.21
CA SER A 63 1.16 8.10 -13.22
C SER A 63 1.74 8.37 -11.82
N LEU A 64 2.91 9.02 -11.79
CA LEU A 64 3.52 9.45 -10.53
C LEU A 64 2.61 10.40 -9.74
N GLU A 65 1.79 11.20 -10.43
CA GLU A 65 0.81 12.09 -9.81
C GLU A 65 -0.32 11.32 -9.12
N GLU A 66 -0.89 10.31 -9.78
CA GLU A 66 -1.91 9.44 -9.18
C GLU A 66 -1.36 8.70 -7.95
N LEU A 67 -0.17 8.12 -8.08
CA LEU A 67 0.52 7.44 -6.98
C LEU A 67 0.73 8.38 -5.79
N ARG A 68 1.33 9.55 -6.04
CA ARG A 68 1.62 10.55 -5.01
C ARG A 68 0.34 11.05 -4.34
N GLY A 69 -0.69 11.36 -5.12
CA GLY A 69 -1.98 11.82 -4.61
C GLY A 69 -2.62 10.80 -3.68
N PHE A 70 -2.61 9.52 -4.09
CA PHE A 70 -3.13 8.44 -3.25
C PHE A 70 -2.28 8.23 -1.98
N TYR A 71 -0.95 8.20 -2.13
CA TYR A 71 -0.02 8.01 -1.02
C TYR A 71 -0.17 9.10 0.04
N GLU A 72 -0.10 10.38 -0.36
CA GLU A 72 -0.21 11.52 0.56
C GLU A 72 -1.55 11.53 1.30
N LYS A 73 -2.64 11.20 0.61
CA LYS A 73 -4.00 11.24 1.17
C LYS A 73 -4.30 10.08 2.12
N TYR A 74 -3.92 8.86 1.76
CA TYR A 74 -4.42 7.67 2.45
C TYR A 74 -3.34 6.79 3.10
N VAL A 75 -2.08 6.89 2.67
CA VAL A 75 -1.01 6.00 3.12
C VAL A 75 -0.12 6.71 4.13
N LYS A 76 0.44 7.86 3.77
CA LYS A 76 1.40 8.64 4.57
C LYS A 76 0.98 8.90 6.02
N PRO A 77 -0.29 9.18 6.36
CA PRO A 77 -0.70 9.38 7.75
C PRO A 77 -0.56 8.14 8.64
N TYR A 78 -0.43 6.95 8.04
CA TYR A 78 -0.44 5.67 8.76
C TYR A 78 0.81 4.82 8.51
N ALA A 79 1.37 4.86 7.30
CA ALA A 79 2.50 4.04 6.86
C ALA A 79 3.43 4.87 5.96
N ARG A 80 4.30 5.67 6.61
CA ARG A 80 5.18 6.58 5.88
C ARG A 80 6.36 5.85 5.25
N ASN A 81 6.51 5.96 3.94
CA ASN A 81 7.67 5.52 3.18
C ASN A 81 8.54 6.73 2.77
N VAL A 82 9.58 7.01 3.56
CA VAL A 82 10.45 8.18 3.36
C VAL A 82 11.24 8.07 2.06
N TYR A 83 11.64 6.87 1.64
CA TYR A 83 12.40 6.68 0.41
C TYR A 83 11.54 6.94 -0.84
N LEU A 84 10.26 6.56 -0.78
CA LEU A 84 9.31 6.86 -1.86
C LEU A 84 9.06 8.37 -1.95
N GLU A 85 9.02 9.07 -0.81
CA GLU A 85 8.92 10.54 -0.78
C GLU A 85 10.09 11.26 -1.45
N GLU A 86 11.31 10.71 -1.42
CA GLU A 86 12.46 11.30 -2.10
C GLU A 86 12.31 11.32 -3.63
N VAL A 87 11.54 10.39 -4.21
CA VAL A 87 11.36 10.26 -5.67
C VAL A 87 10.76 11.52 -6.29
N TRP A 88 9.84 12.20 -5.59
CA TRP A 88 9.11 13.38 -6.08
C TRP A 88 9.47 14.68 -5.34
N LYS A 89 10.57 14.68 -4.57
CA LYS A 89 11.18 15.91 -4.04
C LYS A 89 12.11 16.60 -5.04
N VAL A 90 12.42 15.92 -6.15
CA VAL A 90 13.26 16.41 -7.25
C VAL A 90 12.50 17.43 -8.11
#